data_AF-A0A3D4S566-F1
#
_entry.id   AF-A0A3D4S566-F1
#
_cell.length_a   1.000
_cell.length_b   1.000
_cell.length_c   1.000
_cell.angle_alpha   90.00
_cell.angle_beta   90.00
_cell.angle_gamma   90.00
#
_symmetry.space_group_name_H-M   'P 1'
#
loop_
_entity.id
_entity.type
_entity.pdbx_description
1 polymer ?
#
loop_
_entity_poly.entity_id
_entity_poly.type
_entity_poly.pdbx_seq_one_letter_code
_entity_poly.pdbx_strand_id
1 'polypeptide(L)'
;MKYCSNCGNKVEQSSNFCEKCGSELRTINESANESNDKHRYRTFSVWAAIFSIFYYGKKKMWAKGFVLMSLVYIILIITTLINPDWVVLVATITSVLIFGIMSPIDVKRYNEKKETMWPELPSFLRSKVVVGILFTTLLLSYITVLFYNPSESSIEESSVSVVTEIVQDQWGLDVECERVIITKDLGNNNYEAKAEMDTGEVLDITIEYYPKKDTIYVEIPYQ
;
A
#
# COMPACT_ATOMS: atom_id res chain seq x y z
N MET A 1 41.68 -15.89 37.04
CA MET A 1 41.59 -17.36 37.27
C MET A 1 40.26 -17.83 36.71
N LYS A 2 40.22 -18.87 35.87
CA LYS A 2 38.98 -19.40 35.25
C LYS A 2 38.62 -20.74 35.91
N TYR A 3 37.34 -21.03 36.04
CA TYR A 3 36.85 -22.32 36.53
C TYR A 3 35.96 -22.96 35.47
N CYS A 4 36.03 -24.28 35.35
CA CYS A 4 35.21 -25.02 34.42
C CYS A 4 33.74 -25.05 34.90
N SER A 5 32.82 -24.59 34.07
CA SER A 5 31.38 -24.56 34.39
C SER A 5 30.75 -25.94 34.51
N ASN A 6 31.39 -26.98 33.96
CA ASN A 6 30.89 -28.35 33.97
C ASN A 6 31.37 -29.17 35.19
N CYS A 7 32.61 -28.95 35.65
CA CYS A 7 33.21 -29.79 36.70
C CYS A 7 33.83 -29.00 37.87
N GLY A 8 33.79 -27.67 37.85
CA GLY A 8 34.31 -26.80 38.90
C GLY A 8 35.83 -26.74 39.03
N ASN A 9 36.59 -27.42 38.15
CA ASN A 9 38.05 -27.42 38.25
C ASN A 9 38.65 -26.07 37.84
N LYS A 10 39.77 -25.70 38.47
CA LYS A 10 40.54 -24.51 38.09
C LYS A 10 41.21 -24.75 36.74
N VAL A 11 41.13 -23.77 35.83
CA VAL A 11 41.70 -23.88 34.48
C VAL A 11 42.50 -22.63 34.12
N GLU A 12 43.55 -22.81 33.32
CA GLU A 12 44.37 -21.72 32.78
C GLU A 12 43.54 -20.80 31.88
N GLN A 13 43.83 -19.49 31.90
CA GLN A 13 43.02 -18.48 31.20
C GLN A 13 43.06 -18.62 29.67
N SER A 14 44.11 -19.24 29.10
CA SER A 14 44.31 -19.48 27.67
C SER A 14 43.88 -20.87 27.19
N SER A 15 43.36 -21.72 28.08
CA SER A 15 42.95 -23.08 27.72
C SER A 15 41.56 -23.10 27.07
N ASN A 16 41.48 -23.73 25.89
CA ASN A 16 40.22 -23.88 25.13
C ASN A 16 39.38 -25.07 25.63
N PHE A 17 39.98 -25.99 26.40
CA PHE A 17 39.32 -27.19 26.91
C PHE A 17 39.70 -27.43 28.36
N CYS A 18 38.79 -28.00 29.14
CA CYS A 18 39.08 -28.41 30.50
C CYS A 18 39.84 -29.74 30.50
N GLU A 19 41.07 -29.74 31.02
CA GLU A 19 41.91 -30.95 31.10
C GLU A 19 41.29 -32.09 31.93
N LYS A 20 40.35 -31.78 32.83
CA LYS A 20 39.74 -32.78 33.73
C LYS A 20 38.51 -33.47 33.16
N CYS A 21 37.66 -32.75 32.41
CA CYS A 21 36.40 -33.29 31.90
C CYS A 21 36.22 -33.15 30.38
N GLY A 22 37.22 -32.62 29.67
CA GLY A 22 37.21 -32.46 28.22
C GLY A 22 36.22 -31.41 27.68
N SER A 23 35.48 -30.70 28.54
CA SER A 23 34.50 -29.72 28.07
C SER A 23 35.19 -28.50 27.45
N GLU A 24 34.70 -28.08 26.29
CA GLU A 24 35.13 -26.85 25.62
C GLU A 24 34.80 -25.62 26.47
N LEU A 25 35.79 -24.76 26.68
CA LEU A 25 35.71 -23.58 27.52
C LEU A 25 35.54 -22.33 26.65
N ARG A 26 34.35 -22.14 26.10
CA ARG A 26 34.01 -20.95 25.29
C ARG A 26 34.56 -19.67 25.91
N THR A 27 35.35 -18.94 25.14
CA THR A 27 35.94 -17.67 25.54
C THR A 27 34.83 -16.64 25.72
N ILE A 28 34.75 -15.99 26.89
CA ILE A 28 33.72 -14.99 27.23
C ILE A 28 33.66 -13.86 26.18
N ASN A 29 34.78 -13.60 25.50
CA ASN A 29 34.92 -12.59 24.45
C ASN A 29 34.15 -12.93 23.16
N GLU A 30 33.95 -14.20 22.81
CA GLU A 30 33.22 -14.60 21.60
C GLU A 30 31.71 -14.54 21.82
N SER A 31 31.24 -15.02 22.98
CA SER A 31 29.82 -14.96 23.36
C SER A 31 29.30 -13.52 23.53
N ALA A 32 30.16 -12.61 24.00
CA ALA A 32 29.84 -11.19 24.13
C ALA A 32 29.82 -10.47 22.76
N ASN A 33 30.73 -10.79 21.85
CA ASN A 33 30.72 -10.20 20.51
C ASN A 33 29.53 -10.69 19.67
N GLU A 34 29.17 -11.97 19.74
CA GLU A 34 28.07 -12.53 18.96
C GLU A 34 26.69 -11.99 19.39
N SER A 35 26.52 -11.73 20.69
CA SER A 35 25.28 -11.14 21.26
C SER A 35 25.17 -9.63 21.05
N ASN A 36 26.29 -8.91 21.11
CA ASN A 36 26.33 -7.45 20.91
C ASN A 36 26.20 -7.07 19.44
N ASP A 37 26.75 -7.89 18.54
CA ASP A 37 26.41 -7.83 17.13
C ASP A 37 24.90 -8.07 16.99
N LYS A 38 24.33 -9.12 17.59
CA LYS A 38 22.90 -9.49 17.42
C LYS A 38 21.90 -8.38 17.69
N HIS A 39 22.22 -7.51 18.64
CA HIS A 39 21.37 -6.38 19.01
C HIS A 39 21.53 -5.15 18.12
N ARG A 40 22.72 -4.90 17.55
CA ARG A 40 23.00 -3.64 16.84
C ARG A 40 22.32 -3.54 15.47
N TYR A 41 22.10 -4.66 14.79
CA TYR A 41 21.47 -4.70 13.45
C TYR A 41 19.96 -4.91 13.44
N ARG A 42 19.32 -4.92 14.62
CA ARG A 42 17.86 -4.83 14.78
C ARG A 42 17.37 -3.40 14.95
N THR A 43 18.24 -2.41 14.74
CA THR A 43 17.90 -1.00 14.91
C THR A 43 17.19 -0.50 13.65
N PHE A 44 15.99 0.02 13.87
CA PHE A 44 15.17 0.66 12.84
C PHE A 44 15.96 1.76 12.11
N SER A 45 15.98 1.73 10.78
CA SER A 45 16.70 2.73 9.98
C SER A 45 15.81 3.95 9.70
N VAL A 46 15.97 4.99 10.52
CA VAL A 46 15.24 6.27 10.36
C VAL A 46 15.50 6.89 8.97
N TRP A 47 16.74 6.87 8.50
CA TRP A 47 17.09 7.39 7.18
C TRP A 47 16.42 6.63 6.04
N ALA A 48 16.32 5.30 6.16
CA ALA A 48 15.63 4.52 5.13
C ALA A 48 14.11 4.71 5.19
N ALA A 49 13.54 4.90 6.38
CA ALA A 49 12.12 5.19 6.53
C ALA A 49 11.74 6.52 5.86
N ILE A 50 12.53 7.58 6.06
CA ILE A 50 12.25 8.92 5.52
C ILE A 50 12.53 9.01 4.01
N PHE A 51 13.66 8.45 3.55
CA PHE A 51 14.09 8.57 2.15
C PHE A 51 13.71 7.36 1.27
N SER A 52 12.97 6.39 1.84
CA SER A 52 12.39 5.20 1.21
C SER A 52 13.21 4.64 0.02
N ILE A 53 12.68 4.74 -1.19
CA ILE A 53 13.30 4.18 -2.39
C ILE A 53 14.63 4.83 -2.77
N PHE A 54 14.80 6.13 -2.52
CA PHE A 54 16.04 6.85 -2.82
C PHE A 54 17.20 6.34 -1.96
N TYR A 55 16.92 5.92 -0.73
CA TYR A 55 17.91 5.29 0.14
C TYR A 55 18.48 4.01 -0.50
N TYR A 56 17.61 3.15 -1.02
CA TYR A 56 18.00 1.92 -1.74
C TYR A 56 18.78 2.22 -3.01
N GLY A 57 18.41 3.29 -3.72
CA GLY A 57 19.13 3.75 -4.89
C GLY A 57 20.57 4.16 -4.60
N LYS A 58 20.79 4.95 -3.55
CA LYS A 58 22.13 5.35 -3.09
C LYS A 58 23.00 4.14 -2.72
N LYS A 59 22.39 3.06 -2.24
CA LYS A 59 23.06 1.79 -1.90
C LYS A 59 23.20 0.81 -3.07
N LYS A 60 22.84 1.21 -4.30
CA LYS A 60 22.89 0.37 -5.51
C LYS A 60 21.98 -0.87 -5.45
N MET A 61 20.89 -0.81 -4.67
CA MET A 61 19.92 -1.90 -4.47
C MET A 61 18.52 -1.54 -4.99
N TRP A 62 18.45 -0.83 -6.13
CA TRP A 62 17.19 -0.34 -6.71
C TRP A 62 16.09 -1.39 -6.83
N ALA A 63 16.44 -2.62 -7.25
CA ALA A 63 15.47 -3.68 -7.46
C ALA A 63 14.72 -4.07 -6.17
N LYS A 64 15.41 -4.15 -5.02
CA LYS A 64 14.77 -4.39 -3.73
C LYS A 64 13.84 -3.25 -3.34
N GLY A 65 14.29 -2.00 -3.54
CA GLY A 65 13.47 -0.81 -3.30
C GLY A 65 12.18 -0.79 -4.11
N PHE A 66 12.23 -1.16 -5.39
CA PHE A 66 11.04 -1.26 -6.24
C PHE A 66 10.07 -2.36 -5.78
N VAL A 67 10.56 -3.52 -5.35
CA VAL A 67 9.69 -4.58 -4.80
C VAL A 67 8.99 -4.11 -3.52
N LEU A 68 9.73 -3.47 -2.60
CA LEU A 68 9.13 -2.93 -1.37
C LEU A 68 8.10 -1.84 -1.66
N MET A 69 8.39 -0.91 -2.58
CA MET A 69 7.40 0.10 -2.99
C MET A 69 6.18 -0.51 -3.68
N SER A 70 6.36 -1.57 -4.48
CA SER A 70 5.25 -2.28 -5.12
C SER A 70 4.29 -2.85 -4.07
N LEU A 71 4.82 -3.43 -2.99
CA LEU A 71 4.01 -3.90 -1.86
C LEU A 71 3.26 -2.74 -1.18
N VAL A 72 3.90 -1.59 -1.01
CA VAL A 72 3.23 -0.38 -0.48
C VAL A 72 2.10 0.08 -1.40
N TYR A 73 2.30 0.07 -2.72
CA TYR A 73 1.24 0.45 -3.68
C TYR A 73 0.05 -0.50 -3.67
N ILE A 74 0.27 -1.80 -3.51
CA ILE A 74 -0.83 -2.77 -3.39
C ILE A 74 -1.68 -2.44 -2.15
N ILE A 75 -1.04 -2.21 -1.00
CA ILE A 75 -1.74 -1.84 0.24
C ILE A 75 -2.48 -0.51 0.08
N LEU A 76 -1.87 0.46 -0.60
CA LEU A 76 -2.46 1.76 -0.91
C LEU A 76 -3.74 1.64 -1.73
N ILE A 77 -3.69 0.88 -2.83
CA ILE A 77 -4.84 0.68 -3.72
C ILE A 77 -5.98 0.01 -2.93
N ILE A 78 -5.70 -1.08 -2.22
CA ILE A 78 -6.71 -1.79 -1.40
C ILE A 78 -7.31 -0.85 -0.34
N THR A 79 -6.49 -0.08 0.37
CA THR A 79 -6.99 0.84 1.40
C THR A 79 -7.87 1.94 0.78
N THR A 80 -7.51 2.43 -0.41
CA THR A 80 -8.28 3.46 -1.12
C THR A 80 -9.67 2.98 -1.51
N LEU A 81 -9.78 1.71 -1.91
CA LEU A 81 -11.06 1.09 -2.24
C LEU A 81 -11.96 0.85 -1.02
N ILE A 82 -11.39 0.67 0.17
CA ILE A 82 -12.15 0.43 1.41
C ILE A 82 -12.55 1.74 2.08
N ASN A 83 -11.59 2.65 2.28
CA ASN A 83 -11.82 3.93 2.94
C ASN A 83 -10.76 4.95 2.47
N PRO A 84 -11.13 5.90 1.61
CA PRO A 84 -10.19 6.86 1.03
C PRO A 84 -9.60 7.82 2.07
N ASP A 85 -10.32 8.11 3.17
CA ASP A 85 -9.90 9.11 4.16
C ASP A 85 -8.68 8.66 4.96
N TRP A 86 -8.47 7.35 5.13
CA TRP A 86 -7.39 6.80 5.95
C TRP A 86 -6.14 6.45 5.14
N VAL A 87 -6.21 6.54 3.81
CA VAL A 87 -5.17 6.07 2.88
C VAL A 87 -3.80 6.66 3.19
N VAL A 88 -3.72 7.99 3.36
CA VAL A 88 -2.45 8.69 3.59
C VAL A 88 -1.81 8.25 4.91
N LEU A 89 -2.60 8.11 5.97
CA LEU A 89 -2.10 7.71 7.29
C LEU A 89 -1.62 6.26 7.29
N VAL A 90 -2.41 5.33 6.73
CA VAL A 90 -2.03 3.92 6.64
C VAL A 90 -0.77 3.75 5.77
N ALA A 91 -0.70 4.43 4.63
CA ALA A 91 0.42 4.31 3.71
C ALA A 91 1.73 4.89 4.27
N THR A 92 1.66 6.01 4.96
CA THR A 92 2.83 6.61 5.61
C THR A 92 3.36 5.68 6.72
N ILE A 93 2.50 5.15 7.58
CA ILE A 93 2.90 4.19 8.61
C ILE A 93 3.49 2.91 7.99
N THR A 94 2.81 2.32 7.01
CA THR A 94 3.25 1.10 6.36
C THR A 94 4.59 1.28 5.63
N SER A 95 4.77 2.37 4.88
CA SER A 95 6.04 2.65 4.20
C SER A 95 7.20 2.84 5.20
N VAL A 96 6.98 3.61 6.27
CA VAL A 96 7.95 3.83 7.35
C VAL A 96 8.38 2.51 7.99
N LEU A 97 7.42 1.63 8.30
CA LEU A 97 7.71 0.32 8.90
C LEU A 97 8.45 -0.59 7.92
N ILE A 98 7.97 -0.74 6.69
CA ILE A 98 8.58 -1.61 5.68
C ILE A 98 10.03 -1.19 5.41
N PHE A 99 10.26 0.08 5.06
CA PHE A 99 11.60 0.54 4.71
C PHE A 99 12.52 0.65 5.92
N GLY A 100 12.00 1.08 7.06
CA GLY A 100 12.80 1.21 8.28
C GLY A 100 13.27 -0.13 8.84
N ILE A 101 12.47 -1.19 8.71
CA ILE A 101 12.81 -2.55 9.19
C ILE A 101 13.63 -3.32 8.14
N MET A 102 13.28 -3.27 6.86
CA MET A 102 13.95 -4.07 5.83
C MET A 102 15.33 -3.55 5.46
N SER A 103 15.52 -2.22 5.49
CA SER A 103 16.78 -1.60 5.05
C SER A 103 18.03 -2.09 5.79
N PRO A 104 18.08 -2.14 7.13
CA PRO A 104 19.23 -2.70 7.85
C PRO A 104 19.60 -4.11 7.40
N ILE A 105 18.59 -4.97 7.20
CA ILE A 105 18.75 -6.37 6.79
C ILE A 105 19.33 -6.42 5.37
N ASP A 106 18.79 -5.63 4.45
CA ASP A 106 19.23 -5.60 3.07
C ASP A 106 20.62 -5.03 2.89
N VAL A 107 20.92 -3.93 3.58
CA VAL A 107 22.26 -3.32 3.55
C VAL A 107 23.30 -4.28 4.11
N LYS A 108 22.98 -5.03 5.17
CA LYS A 108 23.85 -6.07 5.72
C LYS A 108 24.11 -7.17 4.68
N ARG A 109 23.05 -7.75 4.11
CA ARG A 109 23.16 -8.78 3.06
C ARG A 109 23.97 -8.28 1.85
N TYR A 110 23.78 -7.02 1.46
CA TYR A 110 24.56 -6.42 0.38
C TYR A 110 26.04 -6.23 0.75
N ASN A 111 26.34 -5.78 1.97
CA ASN A 111 27.73 -5.57 2.37
C ASN A 111 28.49 -6.90 2.47
N GLU A 112 27.87 -7.93 3.07
CA GLU A 112 28.46 -9.24 3.33
C GLU A 112 28.52 -10.12 2.08
N LYS A 113 27.42 -10.19 1.31
CA LYS A 113 27.25 -11.14 0.20
C LYS A 113 27.22 -10.48 -1.18
N LYS A 114 27.28 -9.15 -1.25
CA LYS A 114 27.05 -8.37 -2.49
C LYS A 114 25.72 -8.69 -3.15
N GLU A 115 24.73 -9.07 -2.36
CA GLU A 115 23.40 -9.44 -2.81
C GLU A 115 22.58 -8.20 -3.20
N THR A 116 22.27 -8.06 -4.50
CA THR A 116 21.40 -6.98 -5.00
C THR A 116 19.93 -7.36 -5.10
N MET A 117 19.59 -8.65 -4.91
CA MET A 117 18.21 -9.17 -5.00
C MET A 117 18.04 -10.42 -4.11
N TRP A 118 16.86 -10.58 -3.50
CA TRP A 118 16.58 -11.74 -2.64
C TRP A 118 16.55 -13.05 -3.45
N PRO A 119 17.36 -14.06 -3.08
CA PRO A 119 17.34 -15.36 -3.74
C PRO A 119 16.07 -16.17 -3.45
N GLU A 120 15.37 -15.86 -2.36
CA GLU A 120 14.14 -16.53 -1.93
C GLU A 120 12.93 -16.15 -2.79
N LEU A 121 13.02 -15.06 -3.56
CA LEU A 121 11.93 -14.62 -4.44
C LEU A 121 11.71 -15.61 -5.60
N PRO A 122 10.47 -15.74 -6.08
CA PRO A 122 10.17 -16.42 -7.32
C PRO A 122 11.05 -15.93 -8.47
N SER A 123 11.38 -16.82 -9.41
CA SER A 123 12.29 -16.52 -10.53
C SER A 123 11.86 -15.29 -11.34
N PHE A 124 10.56 -15.09 -11.53
CA PHE A 124 10.02 -13.93 -12.26
C PHE A 124 10.27 -12.60 -11.55
N LEU A 125 10.21 -12.53 -10.21
CA LEU A 125 10.49 -11.31 -9.42
C LEU A 125 11.99 -11.04 -9.21
N ARG A 126 12.87 -11.94 -9.66
CA ARG A 126 14.32 -11.71 -9.64
C ARG A 126 14.80 -10.86 -10.81
N SER A 127 14.03 -10.82 -11.89
CA SER A 127 14.37 -10.02 -13.07
C SER A 127 14.16 -8.54 -12.79
N LYS A 128 15.21 -7.73 -12.99
CA LYS A 128 15.16 -6.28 -12.79
C LYS A 128 14.14 -5.61 -13.72
N VAL A 129 13.97 -6.14 -14.93
CA VAL A 129 13.01 -5.62 -15.92
C VAL A 129 11.58 -5.87 -15.45
N VAL A 130 11.29 -7.10 -15.01
CA VAL A 130 9.96 -7.47 -14.51
C VAL A 130 9.58 -6.65 -13.28
N VAL A 131 10.52 -6.47 -12.35
CA VAL A 131 10.31 -5.62 -11.16
C VAL A 131 10.04 -4.16 -11.54
N GLY A 132 10.76 -3.63 -12.53
CA GLY A 132 10.53 -2.28 -13.05
C GLY A 132 9.13 -2.14 -13.64
N ILE A 133 8.72 -3.09 -14.50
CA ILE A 133 7.37 -3.11 -15.10
C ILE A 133 6.31 -3.14 -13.99
N LEU A 134 6.41 -4.08 -13.04
CA LEU A 134 5.46 -4.22 -11.94
C LEU A 134 5.30 -2.92 -11.14
N PHE A 135 6.41 -2.28 -10.79
CA PHE A 135 6.40 -1.00 -10.08
C PHE A 135 5.69 0.09 -10.90
N THR A 136 6.02 0.20 -12.19
CA THR A 136 5.41 1.21 -13.07
C THR A 136 3.92 0.97 -13.30
N THR A 137 3.48 -0.28 -13.46
CA THR A 137 2.06 -0.61 -13.63
C THR A 137 1.25 -0.28 -12.38
N LEU A 138 1.79 -0.59 -11.19
CA LEU A 138 1.13 -0.27 -9.92
C LEU A 138 1.07 1.23 -9.65
N LEU A 139 2.12 1.97 -10.03
CA LEU A 139 2.13 3.42 -9.95
C LEU A 139 1.04 4.03 -10.85
N LEU A 140 0.95 3.58 -12.11
CA LEU A 140 -0.06 4.06 -13.06
C LEU A 140 -1.48 3.70 -12.63
N SER A 141 -1.70 2.49 -12.11
CA SER A 141 -3.01 2.10 -11.58
C SER A 141 -3.41 2.96 -10.39
N TYR A 142 -2.48 3.24 -9.47
CA TYR A 142 -2.75 4.11 -8.33
C TYR A 142 -3.10 5.55 -8.77
N ILE A 143 -2.35 6.10 -9.74
CA ILE A 143 -2.67 7.40 -10.34
C ILE A 143 -4.08 7.38 -10.94
N THR A 144 -4.43 6.33 -11.68
CA THR A 144 -5.77 6.19 -12.29
C THR A 144 -6.86 6.19 -11.23
N VAL A 145 -6.67 5.50 -10.10
CA VAL A 145 -7.62 5.50 -8.98
C VAL A 145 -7.77 6.88 -8.34
N LEU A 146 -6.67 7.64 -8.20
CA LEU A 146 -6.72 8.99 -7.62
C LEU A 146 -7.47 10.00 -8.49
N PHE A 147 -7.41 9.83 -9.81
CA PHE A 147 -8.06 10.71 -10.79
C PHE A 147 -9.31 10.06 -11.39
N TYR A 148 -9.84 9.01 -10.76
CA TYR A 148 -11.05 8.38 -11.22
C TYR A 148 -12.23 9.32 -10.97
N ASN A 149 -12.69 9.97 -12.04
CA ASN A 149 -14.01 10.55 -12.11
C ASN A 149 -14.89 9.54 -12.86
N PRO A 150 -16.07 9.17 -12.34
CA PRO A 150 -16.98 8.33 -13.10
C PRO A 150 -17.38 9.04 -14.38
N SER A 151 -17.55 8.26 -15.44
CA SER A 151 -18.05 8.76 -16.73
C SER A 151 -19.46 9.28 -16.60
N GLU A 152 -19.81 10.30 -17.40
CA GLU A 152 -21.18 10.83 -17.53
C GLU A 152 -22.21 9.69 -17.70
N SER A 153 -21.90 8.68 -18.52
CA SER A 153 -22.78 7.52 -18.74
C SER A 153 -23.15 6.73 -17.48
N SER A 154 -22.23 6.63 -16.51
CA SER A 154 -22.52 5.93 -15.25
C SER A 154 -23.39 6.77 -14.31
N ILE A 155 -23.27 8.11 -14.41
CA ILE A 155 -24.11 9.04 -13.66
C ILE A 155 -25.52 9.03 -14.26
N GLU A 156 -25.63 9.05 -15.59
CA GLU A 156 -26.89 8.89 -16.33
C GLU A 156 -27.63 7.61 -15.92
N GLU A 157 -26.99 6.45 -16.03
CA GLU A 157 -27.59 5.14 -15.69
C GLU A 157 -28.06 5.07 -14.23
N SER A 158 -27.23 5.55 -13.31
CA SER A 158 -27.54 5.51 -11.88
C SER A 158 -28.60 6.56 -11.47
N SER A 159 -28.78 7.63 -12.26
CA SER A 159 -29.80 8.65 -12.00
C SER A 159 -31.20 8.17 -12.37
N VAL A 160 -31.33 7.20 -13.28
CA VAL A 160 -32.62 6.65 -13.73
C VAL A 160 -33.45 6.15 -12.54
N SER A 161 -32.85 5.31 -11.68
CA SER A 161 -33.57 4.78 -10.51
C SER A 161 -33.99 5.85 -9.52
N VAL A 162 -33.16 6.88 -9.34
CA VAL A 162 -33.45 8.00 -8.43
C VAL A 162 -34.61 8.85 -8.97
N VAL A 163 -34.62 9.12 -10.28
CA VAL A 163 -35.73 9.86 -10.92
C VAL A 163 -37.03 9.06 -10.81
N THR A 164 -37.00 7.76 -11.10
CA THR A 164 -38.18 6.88 -10.98
C THR A 164 -38.74 6.92 -9.55
N GLU A 165 -37.89 6.82 -8.53
CA GLU A 165 -38.32 6.92 -7.12
C GLU A 165 -38.98 8.27 -6.80
N ILE A 166 -38.41 9.38 -7.27
CA ILE A 166 -38.99 10.72 -7.05
C ILE A 166 -40.38 10.82 -7.68
N VAL A 167 -40.53 10.39 -8.93
CA VAL A 167 -41.78 10.49 -9.69
C VAL A 167 -42.88 9.58 -9.09
N GLN A 168 -42.52 8.35 -8.72
CA GLN A 168 -43.47 7.39 -8.16
C GLN A 168 -43.85 7.74 -6.72
N ASP A 169 -42.88 7.94 -5.83
CA ASP A 169 -43.14 8.05 -4.40
C ASP A 169 -43.52 9.47 -3.97
N GLN A 170 -42.89 10.50 -4.55
CA GLN A 170 -43.15 11.88 -4.14
C GLN A 170 -44.32 12.49 -4.90
N TRP A 171 -44.46 12.19 -6.20
CA TRP A 171 -45.50 12.78 -7.04
C TRP A 171 -46.71 11.85 -7.23
N GLY A 172 -46.59 10.57 -6.87
CA GLY A 172 -47.69 9.61 -6.96
C GLY A 172 -48.05 9.23 -8.40
N LEU A 173 -47.10 9.34 -9.33
CA LEU A 173 -47.29 9.01 -10.74
C LEU A 173 -46.80 7.59 -11.02
N ASP A 174 -47.64 6.78 -11.67
CA ASP A 174 -47.30 5.42 -12.10
C ASP A 174 -46.52 5.46 -13.43
N VAL A 175 -45.32 6.04 -13.38
CA VAL A 175 -44.45 6.33 -14.54
C VAL A 175 -43.02 5.95 -14.18
N GLU A 176 -42.27 5.40 -15.14
CA GLU A 176 -40.87 5.03 -14.96
C GLU A 176 -39.95 5.88 -15.84
N CYS A 177 -38.78 6.25 -15.32
CA CYS A 177 -37.72 6.86 -16.13
C CYS A 177 -37.07 5.78 -17.00
N GLU A 178 -37.04 5.97 -18.32
CA GLU A 178 -36.36 5.06 -19.25
C GLU A 178 -34.86 5.37 -19.33
N ARG A 179 -34.52 6.66 -19.38
CA ARG A 179 -33.13 7.11 -19.45
C ARG A 179 -32.95 8.54 -18.97
N VAL A 180 -31.73 8.84 -18.55
CA VAL A 180 -31.26 10.19 -18.25
C VAL A 180 -30.14 10.54 -19.23
N ILE A 181 -30.13 11.77 -19.74
CA ILE A 181 -29.12 12.28 -20.65
C ILE A 181 -28.54 13.56 -20.05
N ILE A 182 -27.26 13.56 -19.72
CA ILE A 182 -26.53 14.75 -19.29
C ILE A 182 -26.38 15.67 -20.50
N THR A 183 -26.88 16.89 -20.34
CA THR A 183 -26.85 17.91 -21.38
C THR A 183 -25.71 18.90 -21.19
N LYS A 184 -25.24 19.07 -19.96
CA LYS A 184 -24.19 20.03 -19.62
C LYS A 184 -23.52 19.72 -18.27
N ASP A 185 -22.20 19.73 -18.24
CA ASP A 185 -21.39 19.74 -17.02
C ASP A 185 -21.27 21.18 -16.49
N LEU A 186 -21.72 21.41 -15.26
CA LEU A 186 -21.65 22.70 -14.56
C LEU A 186 -20.38 22.85 -13.71
N GLY A 187 -19.57 21.79 -13.60
CA GLY A 187 -18.43 21.70 -12.69
C GLY A 187 -18.85 21.41 -11.26
N ASN A 188 -17.87 21.10 -10.40
CA ASN A 188 -18.08 20.71 -8.99
C ASN A 188 -19.03 19.53 -8.81
N ASN A 189 -19.04 18.58 -9.75
CA ASN A 189 -19.93 17.41 -9.78
C ASN A 189 -21.43 17.73 -9.94
N ASN A 190 -21.77 18.90 -10.49
CA ASN A 190 -23.14 19.27 -10.84
C ASN A 190 -23.36 19.17 -12.35
N TYR A 191 -24.51 18.63 -12.75
CA TYR A 191 -24.86 18.38 -14.14
C TYR A 191 -26.29 18.82 -14.43
N GLU A 192 -26.54 19.48 -15.56
CA GLU A 192 -27.89 19.64 -16.12
C GLU A 192 -28.19 18.41 -16.99
N ALA A 193 -29.34 17.78 -16.79
CA ALA A 193 -29.72 16.59 -17.54
C ALA A 193 -31.21 16.59 -17.90
N LYS A 194 -31.58 15.71 -18.82
CA LYS A 194 -32.96 15.45 -19.22
C LYS A 194 -33.31 14.00 -18.90
N ALA A 195 -34.40 13.78 -18.18
CA ALA A 195 -34.95 12.46 -17.92
C ALA A 195 -36.13 12.19 -18.86
N GLU A 196 -36.07 11.11 -19.62
CA GLU A 196 -37.14 10.66 -20.51
C GLU A 196 -37.91 9.53 -19.84
N MET A 197 -39.22 9.74 -19.70
CA MET A 197 -40.14 8.78 -19.10
C MET A 197 -40.63 7.78 -20.14
N ASP A 198 -41.13 6.62 -19.70
CA ASP A 198 -41.75 5.60 -20.55
C ASP A 198 -43.00 6.10 -21.31
N THR A 199 -43.65 7.15 -20.79
CA THR A 199 -44.74 7.87 -21.45
C THR A 199 -44.28 8.74 -22.62
N GLY A 200 -42.97 8.98 -22.76
CA GLY A 200 -42.36 9.92 -23.70
C GLY A 200 -42.30 11.36 -23.19
N GLU A 201 -42.72 11.64 -21.96
CA GLU A 201 -42.51 12.94 -21.32
C GLU A 201 -41.03 13.14 -20.96
N VAL A 202 -40.57 14.39 -21.06
CA VAL A 202 -39.18 14.75 -20.78
C VAL A 202 -39.13 15.78 -19.66
N LEU A 203 -38.44 15.46 -18.57
CA LEU A 203 -38.22 16.33 -17.43
C LEU A 203 -36.80 16.91 -17.48
N ASP A 204 -36.68 18.21 -17.28
CA ASP A 204 -35.39 18.83 -17.02
C ASP A 204 -35.02 18.57 -15.56
N ILE A 205 -33.82 18.07 -15.30
CA ILE A 205 -33.34 17.72 -13.96
C ILE A 205 -31.93 18.28 -13.73
N THR A 206 -31.58 18.48 -12.46
CA THR A 206 -30.20 18.76 -12.04
C THR A 206 -29.69 17.59 -11.23
N ILE A 207 -28.47 17.15 -11.51
CA ILE A 207 -27.82 16.03 -10.83
C ILE A 207 -26.60 16.55 -10.07
N GLU A 208 -26.52 16.23 -8.79
CA GLU A 208 -25.33 16.44 -7.97
C GLU A 208 -24.72 15.07 -7.59
N TYR A 209 -23.48 14.82 -8.02
CA TYR A 209 -22.78 13.57 -7.75
C TYR A 209 -21.72 13.72 -6.66
N TYR A 210 -21.73 12.84 -5.68
CA TYR A 210 -20.74 12.79 -4.60
C TYR A 210 -19.77 11.60 -4.79
N PRO A 211 -18.65 11.78 -5.53
CA PRO A 211 -17.71 10.69 -5.87
C PRO A 211 -17.15 9.94 -4.66
N LYS A 212 -16.98 10.62 -3.52
CA LYS A 212 -16.43 10.01 -2.31
C LYS A 212 -17.36 9.00 -1.64
N LYS A 213 -18.68 9.14 -1.84
CA LYS A 213 -19.70 8.27 -1.24
C LYS A 213 -20.47 7.47 -2.29
N ASP A 214 -20.15 7.67 -3.56
CA ASP A 214 -20.85 7.11 -4.70
C ASP A 214 -22.37 7.34 -4.61
N THR A 215 -22.75 8.58 -4.30
CA THR A 215 -24.15 8.97 -4.06
C THR A 215 -24.58 10.03 -5.07
N ILE A 216 -25.78 9.90 -5.61
CA ILE A 216 -26.38 10.83 -6.56
C ILE A 216 -27.59 11.50 -5.90
N TYR A 217 -27.68 12.82 -6.04
CA TYR A 217 -28.87 13.59 -5.72
C TYR A 217 -29.45 14.15 -7.00
N VAL A 218 -30.76 14.01 -7.17
CA VAL A 218 -31.48 14.56 -8.32
C VAL A 218 -32.47 15.59 -7.81
N GLU A 219 -32.45 16.77 -8.42
CA GLU A 219 -33.42 17.83 -8.21
C GLU A 219 -34.25 18.02 -9.48
N ILE A 220 -35.57 17.93 -9.33
CA ILE A 220 -36.52 18.22 -10.41
C ILE A 220 -37.14 19.59 -10.10
N PRO A 221 -36.82 20.66 -10.84
CA PRO A 221 -37.44 21.96 -10.63
C PRO A 221 -38.94 21.87 -10.87
N TYR A 222 -39.72 22.57 -10.03
CA TYR A 222 -41.16 22.73 -10.27
C TYR A 222 -41.36 23.46 -11.60
N GLN A 223 -42.01 22.79 -12.55
CA GLN A 223 -42.40 23.34 -13.86
C GLN A 223 -43.84 23.85 -13.84
#